data_AF-A0A177BZ88-F1
#
_entry.id   AF-A0A177BZ88-F1
#
_cell.length_a   1.000
_cell.length_b   1.000
_cell.length_c   1.000
_cell.angle_alpha   90.00
_cell.angle_beta   90.00
_cell.angle_gamma   90.00
#
_symmetry.space_group_name_H-M   'P 1'
#
loop_
_entity.id
_entity.type
_entity.pdbx_description
1 polymer ?
#
loop_
_entity_poly.entity_id
_entity_poly.type
_entity_poly.pdbx_seq_one_letter_code
_entity_poly.pdbx_strand_id
1 'polypeptide(L)'
;MENTTTSSSARDVKSNLKRRKQLDVLAYCLPVEPNQAPAPTSVPEIRICDQYGDLSLDSTILPLARALILLDDEMIKRVQRFYQKRNLSVDEARRTKMVPLVNDCIEIKRQWKEINSGKCEFTHLYMRRKWLIPIWAESLRIIKEALAGNQTSNRSQKQTHYEQILHRCDTLANDVKDHMLDIAREGLLDPEVLSSIQGRWLRLDGILNWYYDLHKREADEPEQRWLRISPTWREMQSLIQHHEAMTKGEKEQIQTQPAGNARDGSKPAAAVSLVENQRFSAFILWSSFFTCAAISTASFAIGYGRSLHLPGNADDPDFWFLIQASCVQVLGLTVSALIERRRGSLSSWRWCLPTAIAGACAIGSIPLYVFVPKEWSTFLSTITGATQTFMALQYFLL
;
A
#
# COMPACT_ATOMS: atom_id res chain seq x y z
N MET A 1 46.80 0.31 26.08
CA MET A 1 46.05 -0.85 26.60
C MET A 1 44.58 -0.52 26.53
N GLU A 2 43.88 -1.34 25.74
CA GLU A 2 42.44 -1.64 25.67
C GLU A 2 41.37 -0.52 25.52
N ASN A 3 40.85 -0.48 24.28
CA ASN A 3 39.57 0.11 23.89
C ASN A 3 38.39 -0.70 24.45
N THR A 4 37.41 -0.01 25.03
CA THR A 4 36.08 -0.57 25.34
C THR A 4 35.01 0.17 24.54
N THR A 5 34.64 -0.38 23.38
CA THR A 5 33.45 0.05 22.61
C THR A 5 32.72 -1.15 22.05
N THR A 6 31.87 -1.79 22.87
CA THR A 6 30.88 -2.77 22.41
C THR A 6 29.62 -2.72 23.29
N SER A 7 28.81 -1.66 23.18
CA SER A 7 27.49 -1.62 23.86
C SER A 7 26.43 -0.71 23.20
N SER A 8 26.38 -0.66 21.87
CA SER A 8 25.31 0.07 21.15
C SER A 8 24.49 -0.81 20.21
N SER A 9 25.12 -1.78 19.53
CA SER A 9 24.46 -2.62 18.52
C SER A 9 23.40 -3.59 19.09
N ALA A 10 23.62 -4.15 20.28
CA ALA A 10 22.72 -5.16 20.85
C ALA A 10 21.39 -4.59 21.38
N ARG A 11 21.33 -3.30 21.73
CA ARG A 11 20.10 -2.64 22.19
C ARG A 11 19.18 -2.28 21.02
N ASP A 12 19.75 -1.89 19.88
CA ASP A 12 18.98 -1.55 18.67
C ASP A 12 18.37 -2.77 17.97
N VAL A 13 19.02 -3.93 18.05
CA VAL A 13 18.45 -5.17 17.51
C VAL A 13 17.26 -5.64 18.37
N LYS A 14 17.34 -5.50 19.69
CA LYS A 14 16.23 -5.87 20.60
C LYS A 14 15.03 -4.92 20.49
N SER A 15 15.25 -3.62 20.29
CA SER A 15 14.16 -2.64 20.12
C SER A 15 13.39 -2.87 18.81
N ASN A 16 14.10 -3.17 17.73
CA ASN A 16 13.50 -3.51 16.43
C ASN A 16 12.73 -4.83 16.45
N LEU A 17 13.20 -5.84 17.18
CA LEU A 17 12.49 -7.11 17.33
C LEU A 17 11.18 -6.95 18.13
N LYS A 18 11.19 -6.10 19.16
CA LYS A 18 10.01 -5.79 19.98
C LYS A 18 8.96 -4.99 19.18
N ARG A 19 9.41 -4.06 18.33
CA ARG A 19 8.56 -3.29 17.42
C ARG A 19 7.93 -4.17 16.33
N ARG A 20 8.68 -5.13 15.77
CA ARG A 20 8.15 -6.13 14.81
C ARG A 20 7.10 -7.05 15.46
N LYS A 21 7.34 -7.52 16.68
CA LYS A 21 6.34 -8.31 17.44
C LYS A 21 5.08 -7.50 17.78
N GLN A 22 5.20 -6.20 18.07
CA GLN A 22 4.03 -5.33 18.29
C GLN A 22 3.22 -5.08 17.01
N LEU A 23 3.88 -4.96 15.84
CA LEU A 23 3.21 -4.85 14.54
C LEU A 23 2.49 -6.14 14.14
N ASP A 24 3.08 -7.29 14.43
CA ASP A 24 2.42 -8.59 14.21
C ASP A 24 1.18 -8.73 15.11
N VAL A 25 1.22 -8.27 16.36
CA VAL A 25 0.07 -8.36 17.30
C VAL A 25 -1.04 -7.34 16.98
N LEU A 26 -0.69 -6.13 16.53
CA LEU A 26 -1.68 -5.11 16.14
C LEU A 26 -2.41 -5.45 14.84
N ALA A 27 -1.80 -6.24 13.95
CA ALA A 27 -2.48 -6.75 12.75
C ALA A 27 -3.62 -7.75 13.06
N TYR A 28 -3.72 -8.25 14.30
CA TYR A 28 -4.75 -9.23 14.73
C TYR A 28 -5.94 -8.62 15.48
N CYS A 29 -6.00 -7.29 15.63
CA CYS A 29 -7.12 -6.61 16.28
C CYS A 29 -7.70 -5.54 15.36
N LEU A 30 -8.50 -5.93 14.38
CA LEU A 30 -9.55 -5.02 13.90
C LEU A 30 -10.58 -4.86 15.03
N PRO A 31 -11.03 -3.63 15.36
CA PRO A 31 -12.14 -3.45 16.26
C PRO A 31 -13.42 -3.92 15.56
N VAL A 32 -14.07 -4.94 16.12
CA VAL A 32 -15.50 -5.15 15.89
C VAL A 32 -16.19 -4.00 16.63
N GLU A 33 -16.89 -3.13 15.91
CA GLU A 33 -17.72 -2.10 16.53
C GLU A 33 -18.73 -2.77 17.49
N PRO A 34 -18.89 -2.33 18.75
CA PRO A 34 -19.60 -3.13 19.75
C PRO A 34 -21.13 -3.16 19.61
N ASN A 35 -21.74 -2.53 18.59
CA ASN A 35 -23.18 -2.20 18.62
C ASN A 35 -23.97 -2.56 17.36
N GLN A 36 -23.67 -3.69 16.70
CA GLN A 36 -24.60 -4.26 15.73
C GLN A 36 -24.90 -5.73 16.05
N ALA A 37 -26.17 -6.01 16.32
CA ALA A 37 -26.71 -7.34 16.53
C ALA A 37 -26.46 -8.24 15.31
N PRO A 38 -26.28 -9.56 15.50
CA PRO A 38 -25.93 -10.47 14.41
C PRO A 38 -27.11 -10.63 13.46
N ALA A 39 -26.99 -10.10 12.24
CA ALA A 39 -27.89 -10.43 11.15
C ALA A 39 -27.61 -11.86 10.67
N PRO A 40 -28.63 -12.73 10.49
CA PRO A 40 -28.42 -14.09 10.05
C PRO A 40 -28.39 -14.13 8.52
N THR A 41 -27.20 -14.11 7.90
CA THR A 41 -27.03 -14.64 6.54
C THR A 41 -25.58 -15.01 6.26
N SER A 42 -25.37 -16.30 6.03
CA SER A 42 -24.15 -16.99 5.66
C SER A 42 -23.69 -16.66 4.23
N VAL A 43 -23.38 -15.40 3.95
CA VAL A 43 -22.72 -15.01 2.70
C VAL A 43 -21.21 -15.10 2.92
N PRO A 44 -20.45 -15.80 2.08
CA PRO A 44 -19.00 -15.81 2.20
C PRO A 44 -18.46 -14.38 2.03
N GLU A 45 -17.58 -13.97 2.94
CA GLU A 45 -17.03 -12.62 2.96
C GLU A 45 -16.06 -12.39 1.78
N ILE A 46 -15.49 -13.48 1.26
CA ILE A 46 -14.47 -13.44 0.19
C ILE A 46 -15.05 -13.96 -1.14
N ARG A 47 -15.09 -13.08 -2.14
CA ARG A 47 -15.46 -13.42 -3.53
C ARG A 47 -14.27 -13.23 -4.47
N ILE A 48 -13.93 -14.29 -5.20
CA ILE A 48 -12.91 -14.30 -6.25
C ILE A 48 -13.50 -14.48 -7.66
N CYS A 49 -14.75 -14.95 -7.77
CA CYS A 49 -15.45 -15.09 -9.05
C CYS A 49 -16.67 -14.17 -9.16
N ASP A 50 -17.01 -13.77 -10.38
CA ASP A 50 -18.30 -13.18 -10.73
C ASP A 50 -19.05 -14.07 -11.74
N GLN A 51 -20.35 -14.25 -11.52
CA GLN A 51 -21.25 -15.05 -12.36
C GLN A 51 -21.93 -14.21 -13.44
N TYR A 52 -21.94 -12.88 -13.30
CA TYR A 52 -22.78 -12.00 -14.12
C TYR A 52 -22.01 -11.08 -15.08
N GLY A 53 -20.70 -11.25 -15.25
CA GLY A 53 -19.91 -10.62 -16.31
C GLY A 53 -19.67 -9.10 -16.21
N ASP A 54 -20.53 -8.36 -15.50
CA ASP A 54 -20.46 -6.89 -15.42
C ASP A 54 -19.21 -6.35 -14.68
N LEU A 55 -18.51 -7.20 -13.92
CA LEU A 55 -17.24 -6.87 -13.24
C LEU A 55 -16.08 -7.82 -13.63
N SER A 56 -16.13 -8.36 -14.86
CA SER A 56 -15.10 -9.25 -15.38
C SER A 56 -13.73 -8.58 -15.43
N LEU A 57 -12.70 -9.29 -14.96
CA LEU A 57 -11.32 -8.84 -14.97
C LEU A 57 -10.80 -8.67 -16.41
N ASP A 58 -10.17 -7.51 -16.68
CA ASP A 58 -9.49 -7.25 -17.96
C ASP A 58 -8.60 -8.43 -18.39
N SER A 59 -8.76 -8.82 -19.65
CA SER A 59 -7.98 -9.84 -20.36
C SER A 59 -6.47 -9.70 -20.17
N THR A 60 -5.96 -8.47 -20.02
CA THR A 60 -4.53 -8.19 -19.83
C THR A 60 -4.03 -8.54 -18.43
N ILE A 61 -4.88 -8.44 -17.40
CA ILE A 61 -4.54 -8.74 -15.99
C ILE A 61 -4.83 -10.21 -15.65
N LEU A 62 -5.61 -10.90 -16.48
CA LEU A 62 -6.00 -12.29 -16.29
C LEU A 62 -4.82 -13.27 -16.09
N PRO A 63 -3.70 -13.20 -16.84
CA PRO A 63 -2.54 -14.06 -16.59
C PRO A 63 -1.95 -13.87 -15.18
N LEU A 64 -1.85 -12.62 -14.73
CA LEU A 64 -1.38 -12.31 -13.37
C LEU A 64 -2.34 -12.86 -12.31
N ALA A 65 -3.66 -12.72 -12.50
CA ALA A 65 -4.64 -13.27 -11.57
C ALA A 65 -4.55 -14.80 -11.48
N ARG A 66 -4.33 -15.48 -12.60
CA ARG A 66 -4.12 -16.94 -12.68
C ARG A 66 -2.83 -17.38 -11.98
N ALA A 67 -1.72 -16.65 -12.14
CA ALA A 67 -0.50 -16.96 -11.41
C ALA A 67 -0.67 -16.74 -9.90
N LEU A 68 -1.32 -15.63 -9.53
CA LEU A 68 -1.52 -15.25 -8.13
C LEU A 68 -2.41 -16.25 -7.37
N ILE A 69 -3.48 -16.77 -8.00
CA ILE A 69 -4.37 -17.73 -7.32
C ILE A 69 -3.69 -19.08 -7.07
N LEU A 70 -2.71 -19.47 -7.90
CA LEU A 70 -1.93 -20.69 -7.65
C LEU A 70 -1.07 -20.54 -6.39
N LEU A 71 -0.48 -19.36 -6.19
CA LEU A 71 0.25 -19.02 -4.98
C LEU A 71 -0.69 -18.96 -3.77
N ASP A 72 -1.84 -18.31 -3.91
CA ASP A 72 -2.87 -18.23 -2.86
C ASP A 72 -3.42 -19.61 -2.48
N ASP A 73 -3.64 -20.51 -3.45
CA ASP A 73 -4.14 -21.87 -3.21
C ASP A 73 -3.18 -22.70 -2.35
N GLU A 74 -1.86 -22.49 -2.45
CA GLU A 74 -0.92 -23.13 -1.53
C GLU A 74 -1.14 -22.68 -0.08
N MET A 75 -1.41 -21.39 0.15
CA MET A 75 -1.74 -20.86 1.48
C MET A 75 -3.09 -21.40 1.98
N ILE A 76 -4.12 -21.37 1.13
CA ILE A 76 -5.48 -21.86 1.45
C ILE A 76 -5.46 -23.34 1.82
N LYS A 77 -4.73 -24.17 1.06
CA LYS A 77 -4.54 -25.60 1.36
C LYS A 77 -3.95 -25.82 2.76
N ARG A 78 -3.05 -24.95 3.24
CA ARG A 78 -2.43 -25.11 4.56
C ARG A 78 -3.42 -24.88 5.68
N VAL A 79 -4.12 -23.74 5.65
CA VAL A 79 -5.13 -23.39 6.64
C VAL A 79 -6.20 -24.48 6.70
N GLN A 80 -6.71 -24.90 5.55
CA GLN A 80 -7.72 -25.95 5.47
C GLN A 80 -7.22 -27.28 6.07
N ARG A 81 -6.03 -27.76 5.68
CA ARG A 81 -5.48 -29.03 6.17
C ARG A 81 -5.17 -29.00 7.67
N PHE A 82 -4.70 -27.87 8.18
CA PHE A 82 -4.37 -27.71 9.59
C PHE A 82 -5.62 -27.83 10.47
N TYR A 83 -6.70 -27.14 10.10
CA TYR A 83 -7.95 -27.17 10.87
C TYR A 83 -8.85 -28.39 10.61
N GLN A 84 -8.69 -29.07 9.46
CA GLN A 84 -9.36 -30.35 9.18
C GLN A 84 -8.77 -31.54 9.95
N LYS A 85 -7.47 -31.54 10.25
CA LYS A 85 -6.83 -32.61 11.05
C LYS A 85 -7.27 -32.50 12.51
N ARG A 86 -8.35 -33.22 12.81
CA ARG A 86 -9.25 -33.14 13.98
C ARG A 86 -8.63 -33.32 15.38
N ASN A 87 -7.32 -33.42 15.58
CA ASN A 87 -6.72 -33.88 16.85
C ASN A 87 -5.61 -33.00 17.45
N LEU A 88 -5.35 -31.80 16.93
CA LEU A 88 -4.44 -30.88 17.62
C LEU A 88 -5.22 -30.16 18.73
N SER A 89 -4.72 -30.29 19.96
CA SER A 89 -5.06 -29.51 21.16
C SER A 89 -4.91 -28.01 20.89
N VAL A 90 -5.75 -27.47 20.03
CA VAL A 90 -5.91 -26.05 19.78
C VAL A 90 -7.02 -25.62 20.69
N ASP A 91 -6.66 -24.72 21.61
CA ASP A 91 -7.54 -23.94 22.48
C ASP A 91 -8.92 -23.73 21.83
N GLU A 92 -9.97 -24.31 22.43
CA GLU A 92 -11.30 -24.45 21.81
C GLU A 92 -11.88 -23.08 21.42
N ALA A 93 -11.53 -22.04 22.18
CA ALA A 93 -11.83 -20.64 21.87
C ALA A 93 -11.20 -20.16 20.55
N ARG A 94 -9.95 -20.56 20.25
CA ARG A 94 -9.29 -20.23 18.98
C ARG A 94 -9.91 -20.99 17.82
N ARG A 95 -10.38 -22.22 18.04
CA ARG A 95 -11.05 -23.01 17.00
C ARG A 95 -12.35 -22.35 16.55
N THR A 96 -13.20 -21.95 17.50
CA THR A 96 -14.46 -21.25 17.22
C THR A 96 -14.22 -19.94 16.46
N LYS A 97 -13.16 -19.20 16.81
CA LYS A 97 -12.76 -17.97 16.11
C LYS A 97 -12.31 -18.20 14.66
N MET A 98 -11.82 -19.40 14.33
CA MET A 98 -11.26 -19.72 13.00
C MET A 98 -12.23 -20.47 12.08
N VAL A 99 -13.44 -20.80 12.55
CA VAL A 99 -14.50 -21.42 11.72
C VAL A 99 -14.83 -20.56 10.48
N PRO A 100 -15.01 -19.23 10.57
CA PRO A 100 -15.28 -18.40 9.40
C PRO A 100 -14.18 -18.50 8.33
N LEU A 101 -12.92 -18.41 8.77
CA LEU A 101 -11.75 -18.46 7.89
C LEU A 101 -11.65 -19.80 7.11
N VAL A 102 -12.00 -20.91 7.77
CA VAL A 102 -12.02 -22.23 7.12
C VAL A 102 -13.16 -22.33 6.11
N ASN A 103 -14.33 -21.77 6.42
CA ASN A 103 -15.45 -21.71 5.48
C ASN A 103 -15.09 -20.87 4.25
N ASP A 104 -14.43 -19.72 4.43
CA ASP A 104 -13.91 -18.91 3.32
C ASP A 104 -12.91 -19.71 2.46
N CYS A 105 -12.02 -20.49 3.07
CA CYS A 105 -11.07 -21.34 2.34
C CYS A 105 -11.77 -22.40 1.47
N ILE A 106 -12.84 -23.01 1.98
CA ILE A 106 -13.66 -23.99 1.23
C ILE A 106 -14.33 -23.30 0.05
N GLU A 107 -14.87 -22.12 0.31
CA GLU A 107 -15.61 -21.35 -0.68
C GLU A 107 -14.71 -20.80 -1.79
N ILE A 108 -13.54 -20.22 -1.46
CA ILE A 108 -12.56 -19.76 -2.46
C ILE A 108 -12.14 -20.93 -3.36
N LYS A 109 -11.95 -22.13 -2.80
CA LYS A 109 -11.65 -23.33 -3.60
C LYS A 109 -12.78 -23.74 -4.52
N ARG A 110 -14.05 -23.59 -4.08
CA ARG A 110 -15.22 -23.84 -4.93
C ARG A 110 -15.23 -22.84 -6.10
N GLN A 111 -15.09 -21.55 -5.81
CA GLN A 111 -15.04 -20.49 -6.83
C GLN A 111 -13.87 -20.69 -7.81
N TRP A 112 -12.69 -21.10 -7.32
CA TRP A 112 -11.55 -21.40 -8.19
C TRP A 112 -11.82 -22.57 -9.16
N LYS A 113 -12.52 -23.60 -8.72
CA LYS A 113 -12.96 -24.68 -9.62
C LYS A 113 -13.93 -24.17 -10.67
N GLU A 114 -14.84 -23.28 -10.30
CA GLU A 114 -15.81 -22.68 -11.22
C GLU A 114 -15.11 -21.84 -12.29
N ILE A 115 -14.14 -21.00 -11.89
CA ILE A 115 -13.29 -20.24 -12.81
C ILE A 115 -12.54 -21.17 -13.77
N ASN A 116 -11.89 -22.22 -13.26
CA ASN A 116 -11.16 -23.17 -14.11
C ASN A 116 -12.07 -23.96 -15.06
N SER A 117 -13.32 -24.19 -14.68
CA SER A 117 -14.31 -24.83 -15.54
C SER A 117 -14.96 -23.88 -16.56
N GLY A 118 -14.60 -22.60 -16.54
CA GLY A 118 -15.20 -21.56 -17.40
C GLY A 118 -16.63 -21.19 -17.00
N LYS A 119 -17.11 -21.58 -15.81
CA LYS A 119 -18.46 -21.25 -15.32
C LYS A 119 -18.56 -19.81 -14.79
N CYS A 120 -17.43 -19.25 -14.38
CA CYS A 120 -17.33 -17.90 -13.85
C CYS A 120 -16.00 -17.28 -14.28
N GLU A 121 -15.89 -15.97 -14.19
CA GLU A 121 -14.65 -15.24 -14.45
C GLU A 121 -14.10 -14.64 -13.16
N PHE A 122 -12.83 -14.23 -13.16
CA PHE A 122 -12.26 -13.51 -12.03
C PHE A 122 -12.97 -12.17 -11.84
N THR A 123 -13.29 -11.84 -10.60
CA THR A 123 -13.77 -10.50 -10.26
C THR A 123 -12.58 -9.53 -10.09
N HIS A 124 -12.72 -8.28 -10.50
CA HIS A 124 -11.76 -7.23 -10.20
C HIS A 124 -11.44 -7.08 -8.70
N LEU A 125 -12.42 -7.41 -7.83
CA LEU A 125 -12.25 -7.31 -6.38
C LEU A 125 -11.17 -8.26 -5.84
N TYR A 126 -10.96 -9.42 -6.47
CA TYR A 126 -9.92 -10.37 -6.09
C TYR A 126 -8.51 -9.76 -6.16
N MET A 127 -8.28 -8.98 -7.23
CA MET A 127 -6.99 -8.35 -7.49
C MET A 127 -6.77 -7.12 -6.60
N ARG A 128 -7.82 -6.35 -6.30
CA ARG A 128 -7.71 -5.08 -5.56
C ARG A 128 -7.86 -5.20 -4.05
N ARG A 129 -8.71 -6.12 -3.57
CA ARG A 129 -9.02 -6.24 -2.15
C ARG A 129 -7.99 -7.10 -1.42
N LYS A 130 -7.74 -6.72 -0.16
CA LYS A 130 -6.80 -7.39 0.76
C LYS A 130 -7.46 -8.55 1.55
N TRP A 131 -8.51 -9.15 1.01
CA TRP A 131 -9.32 -10.16 1.71
C TRP A 131 -8.57 -11.45 2.05
N LEU A 132 -7.54 -11.81 1.25
CA LEU A 132 -6.76 -13.02 1.51
C LEU A 132 -5.66 -12.83 2.56
N ILE A 133 -5.41 -11.60 3.00
CA ILE A 133 -4.34 -11.30 3.97
C ILE A 133 -4.47 -12.09 5.29
N PRO A 134 -5.67 -12.26 5.89
CA PRO A 134 -5.85 -13.10 7.07
C PRO A 134 -5.49 -14.57 6.83
N ILE A 135 -5.89 -15.14 5.68
CA ILE A 135 -5.56 -16.53 5.30
C ILE A 135 -4.04 -16.67 5.16
N TRP A 136 -3.38 -15.70 4.53
CA TRP A 136 -1.92 -15.66 4.39
C TRP A 136 -1.21 -15.61 5.75
N ALA A 137 -1.65 -14.73 6.64
CA ALA A 137 -1.07 -14.60 7.97
C ALA A 137 -1.16 -15.92 8.75
N GLU A 138 -2.32 -16.57 8.70
CA GLU A 138 -2.56 -17.83 9.39
C GLU A 138 -1.79 -19.00 8.78
N SER A 139 -1.75 -19.11 7.45
CA SER A 139 -0.96 -20.11 6.73
C SER A 139 0.53 -20.04 7.09
N LEU A 140 1.09 -18.83 7.11
CA LEU A 140 2.51 -18.62 7.41
C LEU A 140 2.82 -18.87 8.89
N ARG A 141 1.90 -18.57 9.80
CA ARG A 141 1.99 -18.97 11.21
C ARG A 141 2.12 -20.49 11.32
N ILE A 142 1.25 -21.24 10.63
CA ILE A 142 1.27 -22.71 10.60
C ILE A 142 2.60 -23.24 10.06
N ILE A 143 3.10 -22.68 8.95
CA ILE A 143 4.38 -23.08 8.34
C ILE A 143 5.53 -22.83 9.32
N LYS A 144 5.59 -21.63 9.93
CA LYS A 144 6.62 -21.27 10.88
C LYS A 144 6.63 -22.19 12.11
N GLU A 145 5.46 -22.49 12.67
CA GLU A 145 5.34 -23.40 13.82
C GLU A 145 5.78 -24.83 13.47
N ALA A 146 5.43 -25.31 12.28
CA ALA A 146 5.85 -26.64 11.83
C ALA A 146 7.37 -26.75 11.70
N LEU A 147 8.01 -25.71 11.16
CA LEU A 147 9.46 -25.63 10.98
C LEU A 147 10.19 -25.38 12.33
N ALA A 148 9.64 -24.59 13.25
CA ALA A 148 10.31 -24.15 14.48
C ALA A 148 10.25 -25.09 15.71
N GLY A 149 9.42 -26.14 15.72
CA GLY A 149 9.41 -27.13 16.83
C GLY A 149 10.76 -27.81 17.13
N ASN A 150 10.81 -28.72 18.12
CA ASN A 150 12.02 -29.49 18.52
C ASN A 150 12.12 -30.87 17.83
N GLN A 151 13.35 -31.34 17.56
CA GLN A 151 13.64 -32.55 16.77
C GLN A 151 13.09 -33.83 17.43
N THR A 152 12.16 -34.51 16.77
CA THR A 152 11.78 -35.90 17.06
C THR A 152 11.79 -36.71 15.76
N SER A 153 11.96 -38.03 15.83
CA SER A 153 12.21 -38.91 14.68
C SER A 153 11.14 -38.86 13.57
N ASN A 154 9.89 -38.52 13.91
CA ASN A 154 8.76 -38.38 12.96
C ASN A 154 8.65 -36.97 12.34
N ARG A 155 9.62 -36.10 12.61
CA ARG A 155 9.57 -34.67 12.27
C ARG A 155 10.40 -34.30 11.04
N SER A 156 11.42 -35.07 10.67
CA SER A 156 12.18 -34.86 9.43
C SER A 156 11.25 -34.85 8.20
N GLN A 157 10.36 -35.83 8.08
CA GLN A 157 9.41 -35.91 6.95
C GLN A 157 8.43 -34.72 6.93
N LYS A 158 7.95 -34.26 8.09
CA LYS A 158 7.06 -33.09 8.18
C LYS A 158 7.80 -31.81 7.82
N GLN A 159 9.01 -31.64 8.33
CA GLN A 159 9.86 -30.51 8.03
C GLN A 159 10.18 -30.45 6.53
N THR A 160 10.66 -31.54 5.93
CA THR A 160 10.88 -31.67 4.49
C THR A 160 9.63 -31.35 3.67
N HIS A 161 8.43 -31.75 4.14
CA HIS A 161 7.18 -31.38 3.47
C HIS A 161 6.94 -29.86 3.46
N TYR A 162 7.20 -29.16 4.58
CA TYR A 162 7.04 -27.70 4.66
C TYR A 162 8.14 -26.94 3.91
N GLU A 163 9.34 -27.49 3.84
CA GLU A 163 10.43 -26.97 2.99
C GLU A 163 10.05 -27.03 1.51
N GLN A 164 9.52 -28.17 1.04
CA GLN A 164 8.99 -28.31 -0.32
C GLN A 164 7.87 -27.32 -0.62
N ILE A 165 7.02 -27.02 0.37
CA ILE A 165 5.96 -26.02 0.23
C ILE A 165 6.55 -24.62 0.08
N LEU A 166 7.53 -24.24 0.89
CA LEU A 166 8.20 -22.94 0.77
C LEU A 166 8.91 -22.80 -0.57
N HIS A 167 9.64 -23.82 -1.01
CA HIS A 167 10.25 -23.84 -2.34
C HIS A 167 9.19 -23.68 -3.44
N ARG A 168 8.06 -24.39 -3.36
CA ARG A 168 6.97 -24.23 -4.32
C ARG A 168 6.38 -22.81 -4.30
N CYS A 169 6.23 -22.21 -3.14
CA CYS A 169 5.76 -20.83 -3.02
C CYS A 169 6.76 -19.84 -3.64
N ASP A 170 8.07 -20.09 -3.48
CA ASP A 170 9.13 -19.28 -4.08
C ASP A 170 9.12 -19.38 -5.61
N THR A 171 8.94 -20.59 -6.16
CA THR A 171 8.75 -20.80 -7.61
C THR A 171 7.50 -20.07 -8.13
N LEU A 172 6.35 -20.24 -7.47
CA LEU A 172 5.11 -19.58 -7.89
C LEU A 172 5.21 -18.05 -7.77
N ALA A 173 5.91 -17.53 -6.77
CA ALA A 173 6.17 -16.10 -6.65
C ALA A 173 7.04 -15.58 -7.79
N ASN A 174 7.99 -16.38 -8.29
CA ASN A 174 8.74 -16.02 -9.48
C ASN A 174 7.85 -15.94 -10.74
N ASP A 175 6.88 -16.83 -10.89
CA ASP A 175 5.91 -16.77 -12.00
C ASP A 175 5.02 -15.50 -11.90
N VAL A 176 4.56 -15.16 -10.68
CA VAL A 176 3.80 -13.92 -10.45
C VAL A 176 4.65 -12.70 -10.79
N LYS A 177 5.95 -12.71 -10.44
CA LYS A 177 6.90 -11.64 -10.77
C LYS A 177 6.98 -11.44 -12.28
N ASP A 178 7.10 -12.50 -13.08
CA ASP A 178 7.19 -12.38 -14.54
C ASP A 178 5.95 -11.69 -15.13
N HIS A 179 4.74 -12.11 -14.72
CA HIS A 179 3.50 -11.47 -15.17
C HIS A 179 3.32 -10.04 -14.69
N MET A 180 3.76 -9.72 -13.47
CA MET A 180 3.73 -8.33 -12.97
C MET A 180 4.66 -7.42 -13.79
N LEU A 181 5.83 -7.91 -14.20
CA LEU A 181 6.75 -7.13 -15.04
C LEU A 181 6.20 -6.90 -16.44
N ASP A 182 5.52 -7.89 -17.03
CA ASP A 182 4.86 -7.73 -18.33
C ASP A 182 3.75 -6.66 -18.28
N ILE A 183 2.91 -6.69 -17.24
CA ILE A 183 1.86 -5.66 -17.06
C ILE A 183 2.46 -4.28 -16.76
N ALA A 184 3.57 -4.22 -16.00
CA ALA A 184 4.27 -2.97 -15.72
C ALA A 184 4.89 -2.35 -16.98
N ARG A 185 5.45 -3.17 -17.89
CA ARG A 185 5.96 -2.71 -19.20
C ARG A 185 4.88 -2.03 -20.03
N GLU A 186 3.65 -2.56 -19.98
CA GLU A 186 2.50 -1.98 -20.67
C GLU A 186 1.96 -0.72 -19.98
N GLY A 187 2.38 -0.44 -18.73
CA GLY A 187 1.90 0.67 -17.92
C GLY A 187 0.46 0.49 -17.42
N LEU A 188 0.02 -0.77 -17.31
CA LEU A 188 -1.35 -1.14 -16.93
C LEU A 188 -1.45 -1.62 -15.48
N LEU A 189 -0.37 -1.50 -14.69
CA LEU A 189 -0.33 -1.98 -13.33
C LEU A 189 -1.01 -0.98 -12.38
N ASP A 190 -2.27 -1.27 -12.05
CA ASP A 190 -3.09 -0.48 -11.12
C ASP A 190 -2.45 -0.43 -9.71
N PRO A 191 -2.28 0.75 -9.10
CA PRO A 191 -1.78 0.90 -7.72
C PRO A 191 -2.54 0.09 -6.67
N GLU A 192 -3.86 -0.11 -6.84
CA GLU A 192 -4.66 -0.92 -5.92
C GLU A 192 -4.30 -2.40 -6.01
N VAL A 193 -4.09 -2.90 -7.23
CA VAL A 193 -3.63 -4.26 -7.49
C VAL A 193 -2.22 -4.46 -6.91
N LEU A 194 -1.33 -3.49 -7.13
CA LEU A 194 0.01 -3.51 -6.56
C LEU A 194 -0.02 -3.55 -5.02
N SER A 195 -0.87 -2.73 -4.39
CA SER A 195 -1.01 -2.69 -2.92
C SER A 195 -1.56 -4.00 -2.35
N SER A 196 -2.47 -4.66 -3.06
CA SER A 196 -3.01 -5.97 -2.68
C SER A 196 -1.94 -7.06 -2.73
N ILE A 197 -1.19 -7.12 -3.84
CA ILE A 197 -0.09 -8.08 -4.02
C ILE A 197 1.04 -7.83 -3.02
N GLN A 198 1.41 -6.57 -2.79
CA GLN A 198 2.42 -6.17 -1.80
C GLN A 198 2.13 -6.78 -0.42
N GLY A 199 0.87 -6.75 0.03
CA GLY A 199 0.49 -7.30 1.32
C GLY A 199 0.76 -8.79 1.46
N ARG A 200 0.61 -9.55 0.36
CA ARG A 200 0.90 -10.99 0.28
C ARG A 200 2.41 -11.22 0.18
N TRP A 201 3.09 -10.46 -0.68
CA TRP A 201 4.52 -10.54 -0.93
C TRP A 201 5.37 -10.25 0.30
N LEU A 202 5.07 -9.19 1.05
CA LEU A 202 5.83 -8.84 2.26
C LEU A 202 5.78 -9.93 3.33
N ARG A 203 4.69 -10.70 3.37
CA ARG A 203 4.55 -11.84 4.28
C ARG A 203 5.35 -13.04 3.78
N LEU A 204 5.34 -13.30 2.47
CA LEU A 204 6.19 -14.30 1.85
C LEU A 204 7.68 -14.00 2.06
N ASP A 205 8.09 -12.74 1.85
CA ASP A 205 9.44 -12.25 2.15
C ASP A 205 9.85 -12.57 3.58
N GLY A 206 8.95 -12.28 4.54
CA GLY A 206 9.20 -12.52 5.95
C GLY A 206 9.49 -13.98 6.27
N ILE A 207 8.74 -14.92 5.68
CA ILE A 207 8.94 -16.36 5.93
C ILE A 207 10.15 -16.91 5.16
N LEU A 208 10.35 -16.50 3.91
CA LEU A 208 11.46 -16.99 3.08
C LEU A 208 12.79 -16.50 3.63
N ASN A 209 12.90 -15.22 3.99
CA ASN A 209 14.12 -14.70 4.61
C ASN A 209 14.44 -15.43 5.91
N TRP A 210 13.44 -15.65 6.77
CA TRP A 210 13.62 -16.44 7.99
C TRP A 210 14.08 -17.87 7.71
N TYR A 211 13.50 -18.52 6.70
CA TYR A 211 13.82 -19.88 6.30
C TYR A 211 15.25 -20.02 5.77
N TYR A 212 15.66 -19.16 4.83
CA TYR A 212 17.00 -19.16 4.27
C TYR A 212 18.06 -18.74 5.30
N ASP A 213 17.76 -17.78 6.19
CA ASP A 213 18.65 -17.41 7.29
C ASP A 213 18.89 -18.55 8.28
N LEU A 214 17.88 -19.41 8.49
CA LEU A 214 18.01 -20.60 9.33
C LEU A 214 18.98 -21.61 8.70
N HIS A 215 18.79 -21.91 7.41
CA HIS A 215 19.61 -22.90 6.68
C HIS A 215 21.04 -22.39 6.43
N LYS A 216 21.22 -21.08 6.23
CA LYS A 216 22.55 -20.47 6.10
C LYS A 216 23.41 -20.64 7.37
N ARG A 217 22.79 -20.80 8.55
CA ARG A 217 23.50 -21.05 9.81
C ARG A 217 23.83 -22.53 10.03
N GLU A 218 23.15 -23.43 9.33
CA GLU A 218 23.28 -24.88 9.50
C GLU A 218 24.18 -25.53 8.44
N ALA A 219 24.46 -24.84 7.32
CA ALA A 219 25.23 -25.41 6.21
C ALA A 219 26.74 -25.10 6.30
N ASP A 220 27.56 -26.16 6.40
CA ASP A 220 29.01 -26.17 6.09
C ASP A 220 29.30 -26.48 4.60
N GLU A 221 28.24 -26.60 3.77
CA GLU A 221 28.29 -27.04 2.36
C GLU A 221 27.98 -25.92 1.35
N PRO A 222 28.43 -26.06 0.07
CA PRO A 222 28.53 -24.95 -0.88
C PRO A 222 27.19 -24.26 -1.18
N GLU A 223 27.27 -22.92 -1.26
CA GLU A 223 26.21 -21.90 -1.22
C GLU A 223 25.05 -22.03 -2.23
N GLN A 224 25.06 -23.00 -3.15
CA GLN A 224 24.13 -23.02 -4.29
C GLN A 224 22.77 -23.69 -4.02
N ARG A 225 22.64 -24.59 -3.03
CA ARG A 225 21.39 -25.35 -2.83
C ARG A 225 20.25 -24.55 -2.20
N TRP A 226 20.55 -23.41 -1.57
CA TRP A 226 19.60 -22.65 -0.74
C TRP A 226 19.45 -21.20 -1.17
N LEU A 227 19.51 -20.94 -2.48
CA LEU A 227 19.27 -19.61 -3.01
C LEU A 227 17.78 -19.38 -3.23
N ARG A 228 17.34 -18.19 -2.82
CA ARG A 228 16.01 -17.69 -3.08
C ARG A 228 15.86 -17.41 -4.59
N ILE A 229 14.80 -17.90 -5.19
CA ILE A 229 14.48 -17.75 -6.62
C ILE A 229 13.70 -16.45 -6.85
N SER A 230 12.69 -16.16 -6.03
CA SER A 230 11.88 -14.95 -6.18
C SER A 230 12.62 -13.71 -5.66
N PRO A 231 12.44 -12.53 -6.28
CA PRO A 231 12.95 -11.29 -5.73
C PRO A 231 12.21 -10.89 -4.46
N THR A 232 12.91 -10.18 -3.58
CA THR A 232 12.28 -9.45 -2.48
C THR A 232 11.30 -8.41 -3.01
N TRP A 233 10.33 -7.98 -2.19
CA TRP A 233 9.41 -6.92 -2.58
C TRP A 233 10.14 -5.63 -3.00
N ARG A 234 11.26 -5.30 -2.35
CA ARG A 234 12.05 -4.10 -2.69
C ARG A 234 12.67 -4.22 -4.08
N GLU A 235 13.25 -5.37 -4.39
CA GLU A 235 13.78 -5.65 -5.73
C GLU A 235 12.65 -5.63 -6.75
N MET A 236 11.51 -6.24 -6.45
CA MET A 236 10.34 -6.22 -7.32
C MET A 236 9.86 -4.79 -7.61
N GLN A 237 9.77 -3.94 -6.59
CA GLN A 237 9.40 -2.53 -6.75
C GLN A 237 10.41 -1.78 -7.62
N SER A 238 11.70 -2.02 -7.45
CA SER A 238 12.74 -1.41 -8.30
C SER A 238 12.64 -1.85 -9.76
N LEU A 239 12.32 -3.13 -10.00
CA LEU A 239 12.13 -3.68 -11.34
C LEU A 239 10.89 -3.08 -12.03
N ILE A 240 9.78 -2.94 -11.30
CA ILE A 240 8.56 -2.30 -11.80
C ILE A 240 8.84 -0.85 -12.17
N GLN A 241 9.44 -0.06 -11.27
CA GLN A 241 9.77 1.34 -11.50
C GLN A 241 10.70 1.52 -12.72
N HIS A 242 11.68 0.65 -12.85
CA HIS A 242 12.61 0.67 -13.99
C HIS A 242 11.90 0.41 -15.32
N HIS A 243 10.99 -0.56 -15.37
CA HIS A 243 10.23 -0.86 -16.59
C HIS A 243 9.22 0.25 -16.92
N GLU A 244 8.54 0.81 -15.93
CA GLU A 244 7.65 1.95 -16.13
C GLU A 244 8.41 3.19 -16.65
N ALA A 245 9.64 3.41 -16.17
CA ALA A 245 10.50 4.51 -16.62
C ALA A 245 10.98 4.32 -18.06
N MET A 246 11.37 3.10 -18.45
CA MET A 246 11.72 2.78 -19.84
C MET A 246 10.56 3.05 -20.79
N THR A 247 9.35 2.60 -20.45
CA THR A 247 8.17 2.80 -21.29
C THR A 247 7.82 4.29 -21.45
N LYS A 248 8.04 5.12 -20.41
CA LYS A 248 7.86 6.57 -20.50
C LYS A 248 8.91 7.22 -21.42
N GLY A 249 10.18 6.83 -21.27
CA GLY A 249 11.26 7.36 -22.12
C GLY A 249 11.12 6.99 -23.60
N GLU A 250 10.70 5.76 -23.89
CA GLU A 250 10.48 5.29 -25.28
C GLU A 250 9.30 6.03 -25.93
N LYS A 251 8.22 6.28 -25.18
CA LYS A 251 7.07 7.08 -25.66
C LYS A 251 7.44 8.55 -25.93
N GLU A 252 8.28 9.15 -25.09
CA GLU A 252 8.78 10.52 -25.30
C GLU A 252 9.73 10.62 -26.50
N GLN A 253 10.54 9.58 -26.74
CA GLN A 253 11.48 9.52 -27.87
C GLN A 253 10.76 9.28 -29.21
N ILE A 254 9.69 8.46 -29.24
CA ILE A 254 8.83 8.29 -30.42
C ILE A 254 8.07 9.59 -30.75
N GLN A 255 7.74 10.42 -29.74
CA GLN A 255 7.04 11.68 -29.94
C GLN A 255 7.95 12.84 -30.41
N THR A 256 9.28 12.72 -30.31
CA THR A 256 10.25 13.74 -30.74
C THR A 256 10.90 13.48 -32.11
N GLN A 257 10.58 12.37 -32.78
CA GLN A 257 10.96 12.18 -34.18
C GLN A 257 9.98 12.90 -35.12
N PRO A 258 10.45 13.80 -36.01
CA PRO A 258 9.57 14.44 -36.98
C PRO A 258 9.01 13.37 -37.94
N ALA A 259 7.69 13.34 -38.04
CA ALA A 259 6.91 12.39 -38.82
C ALA A 259 7.39 12.30 -40.27
N GLY A 260 8.16 11.24 -40.57
CA GLY A 260 8.29 10.68 -41.90
C GLY A 260 7.21 9.63 -42.10
N ASN A 261 6.21 9.98 -42.92
CA ASN A 261 5.15 9.16 -43.48
C ASN A 261 5.30 7.63 -43.33
N ALA A 262 4.40 6.99 -42.58
CA ALA A 262 3.77 5.74 -42.99
C ALA A 262 2.50 5.48 -42.18
N ARG A 263 1.43 5.26 -42.95
CA ARG A 263 0.06 4.92 -42.58
C ARG A 263 0.04 3.46 -42.14
N ASP A 264 -0.39 3.16 -40.91
CA ASP A 264 -1.31 2.02 -40.72
C ASP A 264 -2.10 2.13 -39.42
N GLY A 265 -3.40 1.85 -39.52
CA GLY A 265 -4.37 2.05 -38.46
C GLY A 265 -4.62 0.79 -37.66
N SER A 266 -4.17 0.75 -36.41
CA SER A 266 -4.89 0.08 -35.31
C SER A 266 -4.17 0.31 -33.97
N LYS A 267 -4.60 1.33 -33.21
CA LYS A 267 -4.70 1.40 -31.73
C LYS A 267 -4.73 2.86 -31.24
N PRO A 268 -5.93 3.42 -30.93
CA PRO A 268 -5.99 4.69 -30.22
C PRO A 268 -6.97 4.71 -29.02
N ALA A 269 -7.41 3.59 -28.47
CA ALA A 269 -8.39 3.63 -27.35
C ALA A 269 -7.72 3.79 -25.97
N ALA A 270 -6.76 2.92 -25.62
CA ALA A 270 -6.16 2.91 -24.29
C ALA A 270 -5.22 4.11 -24.04
N ALA A 271 -4.41 4.50 -25.04
CA ALA A 271 -3.50 5.64 -24.93
C ALA A 271 -4.24 6.98 -24.81
N VAL A 272 -5.41 7.11 -25.47
CA VAL A 272 -6.26 8.30 -25.33
C VAL A 272 -6.86 8.34 -23.92
N SER A 273 -7.36 7.23 -23.40
CA SER A 273 -7.96 7.19 -22.05
C SER A 273 -6.99 7.52 -20.91
N LEU A 274 -5.72 7.13 -21.01
CA LEU A 274 -4.72 7.37 -19.96
C LEU A 274 -4.21 8.82 -19.98
N VAL A 275 -4.04 9.39 -21.19
CA VAL A 275 -3.74 10.82 -21.36
C VAL A 275 -4.94 11.68 -20.93
N GLU A 276 -6.16 11.23 -21.21
CA GLU A 276 -7.39 11.89 -20.79
C GLU A 276 -7.55 11.86 -19.27
N ASN A 277 -7.26 10.73 -18.61
CA ASN A 277 -7.33 10.62 -17.16
C ASN A 277 -6.26 11.47 -16.45
N GLN A 278 -5.04 11.54 -16.98
CA GLN A 278 -3.99 12.41 -16.43
C GLN A 278 -4.31 13.91 -16.63
N ARG A 279 -4.89 14.28 -17.78
CA ARG A 279 -5.38 15.65 -18.03
C ARG A 279 -6.57 15.98 -17.13
N PHE A 280 -7.45 15.03 -16.87
CA PHE A 280 -8.60 15.20 -16.00
C PHE A 280 -8.18 15.39 -14.54
N SER A 281 -7.24 14.59 -14.02
CA SER A 281 -6.67 14.77 -12.69
C SER A 281 -5.93 16.11 -12.54
N ALA A 282 -5.14 16.51 -13.54
CA ALA A 282 -4.49 17.82 -13.55
C ALA A 282 -5.53 18.95 -13.61
N PHE A 283 -6.59 18.81 -14.40
CA PHE A 283 -7.67 19.77 -14.50
C PHE A 283 -8.42 19.93 -13.16
N ILE A 284 -8.74 18.84 -12.46
CA ILE A 284 -9.35 18.88 -11.12
C ILE A 284 -8.44 19.59 -10.12
N LEU A 285 -7.14 19.27 -10.13
CA LEU A 285 -6.15 19.88 -9.24
C LEU A 285 -6.08 21.39 -9.45
N TRP A 286 -5.90 21.84 -10.70
CA TRP A 286 -5.81 23.27 -11.01
C TRP A 286 -7.13 23.99 -10.82
N SER A 287 -8.25 23.39 -11.23
CA SER A 287 -9.59 23.96 -11.05
C SER A 287 -9.93 24.18 -9.59
N SER A 288 -9.65 23.20 -8.72
CA SER A 288 -9.89 23.35 -7.26
C SER A 288 -9.02 24.45 -6.65
N PHE A 289 -7.75 24.57 -7.05
CA PHE A 289 -6.86 25.64 -6.61
C PHE A 289 -7.35 27.03 -7.05
N PHE A 290 -7.66 27.20 -8.35
CA PHE A 290 -8.16 28.47 -8.88
C PHE A 290 -9.51 28.86 -8.28
N THR A 291 -10.40 27.90 -8.07
CA THR A 291 -11.70 28.14 -7.42
C THR A 291 -11.49 28.60 -5.97
N CYS A 292 -10.63 27.93 -5.22
CA CYS A 292 -10.31 28.31 -3.84
C CYS A 292 -9.67 29.71 -3.77
N ALA A 293 -8.73 30.01 -4.66
CA ALA A 293 -8.09 31.32 -4.75
C ALA A 293 -9.08 32.44 -5.12
N ALA A 294 -9.96 32.20 -6.10
CA ALA A 294 -10.96 33.17 -6.52
C ALA A 294 -11.98 33.47 -5.41
N ILE A 295 -12.52 32.43 -4.75
CA ILE A 295 -13.48 32.59 -3.65
C ILE A 295 -12.81 33.31 -2.47
N SER A 296 -11.58 32.94 -2.12
CA SER A 296 -10.85 33.56 -1.00
C SER A 296 -10.54 35.02 -1.27
N THR A 297 -10.09 35.34 -2.49
CA THR A 297 -9.77 36.73 -2.90
C THR A 297 -11.02 37.60 -2.96
N ALA A 298 -12.13 37.09 -3.50
CA ALA A 298 -13.40 37.82 -3.55
C ALA A 298 -13.96 38.06 -2.15
N SER A 299 -13.93 37.04 -1.28
CA SER A 299 -14.38 37.14 0.11
C SER A 299 -13.53 38.13 0.90
N PHE A 300 -12.22 38.12 0.70
CA PHE A 300 -11.30 39.09 1.28
C PHE A 300 -11.60 40.51 0.79
N ALA A 301 -11.78 40.74 -0.52
CA ALA A 301 -12.05 42.08 -1.06
C ALA A 301 -13.36 42.68 -0.52
N ILE A 302 -14.41 41.86 -0.42
CA ILE A 302 -15.70 42.27 0.16
C ILE A 302 -15.58 42.53 1.66
N GLY A 303 -14.88 41.66 2.39
CA GLY A 303 -14.65 41.79 3.82
C GLY A 303 -13.82 43.03 4.15
N TYR A 304 -12.74 43.25 3.40
CA TYR A 304 -11.86 44.41 3.55
C TYR A 304 -12.62 45.71 3.30
N GLY A 305 -13.43 45.81 2.23
CA GLY A 305 -14.21 47.01 1.93
C GLY A 305 -15.28 47.37 2.98
N ARG A 306 -15.59 46.46 3.92
CA ARG A 306 -16.58 46.66 4.99
C ARG A 306 -15.98 46.68 6.39
N SER A 307 -14.67 46.47 6.52
CA SER A 307 -14.03 46.38 7.83
C SER A 307 -13.58 47.77 8.32
N LEU A 308 -13.44 47.90 9.64
CA LEU A 308 -12.94 49.11 10.28
C LEU A 308 -11.40 49.21 10.24
N HIS A 309 -10.72 48.26 9.58
CA HIS A 309 -9.26 48.16 9.44
C HIS A 309 -8.49 48.28 10.76
N LEU A 310 -9.06 47.79 11.86
CA LEU A 310 -8.44 47.88 13.17
C LEU A 310 -7.44 46.74 13.36
N PRO A 311 -6.26 47.01 13.96
CA PRO A 311 -5.37 45.96 14.42
C PRO A 311 -6.06 45.16 15.54
N GLY A 312 -5.77 43.86 15.60
CA GLY A 312 -6.29 43.00 16.65
C GLY A 312 -5.49 43.12 17.95
N ASN A 313 -6.07 42.64 19.05
CA ASN A 313 -5.39 42.58 20.34
C ASN A 313 -5.15 41.12 20.77
N ALA A 314 -4.12 40.89 21.60
CA ALA A 314 -3.81 39.56 22.15
C ALA A 314 -4.87 39.05 23.14
N ASP A 315 -5.72 39.96 23.65
CA ASP A 315 -6.87 39.63 24.48
C ASP A 315 -8.09 39.17 23.65
N ASP A 316 -8.04 39.30 22.32
CA ASP A 316 -9.12 38.86 21.45
C ASP A 316 -9.15 37.32 21.36
N PRO A 317 -10.32 36.67 21.44
CA PRO A 317 -10.42 35.22 21.25
C PRO A 317 -9.94 34.78 19.86
N ASP A 318 -10.13 35.62 18.85
CA ASP A 318 -9.71 35.38 17.46
C ASP A 318 -8.18 35.24 17.34
N PHE A 319 -7.40 35.92 18.19
CA PHE A 319 -5.94 35.78 18.24
C PHE A 319 -5.51 34.37 18.64
N TRP A 320 -6.16 33.81 19.67
CA TRP A 320 -5.86 32.47 20.16
C TRP A 320 -6.33 31.38 19.18
N PHE A 321 -7.48 31.59 18.51
CA PHE A 321 -7.91 30.72 17.42
C PHE A 321 -6.96 30.77 16.22
N LEU A 322 -6.39 31.94 15.91
CA LEU A 322 -5.37 32.07 14.87
C LEU A 322 -4.10 31.29 15.22
N ILE A 323 -3.62 31.39 16.46
CA ILE A 323 -2.47 30.59 16.94
C ILE A 323 -2.76 29.10 16.80
N GLN A 324 -3.93 28.65 17.27
CA GLN A 324 -4.36 27.26 17.14
C GLN A 324 -4.36 26.80 15.67
N ALA A 325 -4.95 27.61 14.78
CA ALA A 325 -5.01 27.32 13.34
C ALA A 325 -3.59 27.25 12.73
N SER A 326 -2.72 28.21 13.03
CA SER A 326 -1.32 28.20 12.57
C SER A 326 -0.55 26.97 13.08
N CYS A 327 -0.76 26.56 14.34
CA CYS A 327 -0.15 25.33 14.87
C CYS A 327 -0.63 24.08 14.11
N VAL A 328 -1.93 23.95 13.86
CA VAL A 328 -2.50 22.83 13.09
C VAL A 328 -1.98 22.84 11.65
N GLN A 329 -1.85 24.01 11.03
CA GLN A 329 -1.31 24.17 9.68
C GLN A 329 0.17 23.76 9.60
N VAL A 330 1.00 24.21 10.54
CA VAL A 330 2.42 23.82 10.61
C VAL A 330 2.57 22.31 10.83
N LEU A 331 1.73 21.73 11.70
CA LEU A 331 1.73 20.28 11.92
C LEU A 331 1.29 19.52 10.67
N GLY A 332 0.26 20.00 9.96
CA GLY A 332 -0.18 19.47 8.68
C GLY A 332 0.92 19.49 7.62
N LEU A 333 1.59 20.64 7.44
CA LEU A 333 2.74 20.77 6.53
C LEU A 333 3.88 19.83 6.90
N THR A 334 4.15 19.65 8.20
CA THR A 334 5.19 18.74 8.70
C THR A 334 4.86 17.28 8.38
N VAL A 335 3.62 16.87 8.60
CA VAL A 335 3.15 15.52 8.27
C VAL A 335 3.25 15.26 6.78
N SER A 336 2.79 16.20 5.94
CA SER A 336 2.88 16.05 4.49
C SER A 336 4.35 16.00 4.01
N ALA A 337 5.24 16.81 4.57
CA ALA A 337 6.67 16.76 4.27
C ALA A 337 7.34 15.45 4.71
N LEU A 338 6.95 14.89 5.86
CA LEU A 338 7.45 13.59 6.34
C LEU A 338 6.99 12.43 5.47
N ILE A 339 5.75 12.48 4.99
CA ILE A 339 5.21 11.48 4.06
C ILE A 339 6.02 11.51 2.75
N GLU A 340 6.27 12.69 2.18
CA GLU A 340 7.03 12.81 0.93
C GLU A 340 8.47 12.35 1.10
N ARG A 341 9.13 12.73 2.21
CA ARG A 341 10.50 12.29 2.52
C ARG A 341 10.64 10.76 2.57
N ARG A 342 9.57 10.04 2.93
CA ARG A 342 9.56 8.56 2.92
C ARG A 342 9.30 7.96 1.54
N ARG A 343 8.60 8.67 0.65
CA ARG A 343 8.22 8.17 -0.68
C ARG A 343 9.34 8.40 -1.71
N GLY A 344 10.13 9.46 -1.56
CA GLY A 344 11.27 9.77 -2.44
C GLY A 344 10.86 9.96 -3.91
N SER A 345 9.60 10.35 -4.16
CA SER A 345 8.96 10.27 -5.47
C SER A 345 9.13 11.55 -6.29
N LEU A 346 9.37 12.69 -5.65
CA LEU A 346 9.47 13.99 -6.30
C LEU A 346 10.77 14.72 -5.94
N SER A 347 11.25 15.57 -6.86
CA SER A 347 12.39 16.45 -6.61
C SER A 347 12.14 17.31 -5.37
N SER A 348 13.01 17.18 -4.37
CA SER A 348 12.91 17.86 -3.07
C SER A 348 12.69 19.37 -3.19
N TRP A 349 13.14 20.00 -4.28
CA TRP A 349 12.99 21.44 -4.50
C TRP A 349 11.54 21.87 -4.78
N ARG A 350 10.80 21.09 -5.58
CA ARG A 350 9.42 21.42 -5.95
C ARG A 350 8.46 21.34 -4.77
N TRP A 351 8.81 20.57 -3.74
CA TRP A 351 8.02 20.41 -2.52
C TRP A 351 8.48 21.33 -1.38
N CYS A 352 9.78 21.61 -1.29
CA CYS A 352 10.36 22.47 -0.26
C CYS A 352 9.89 23.92 -0.40
N LEU A 353 9.85 24.45 -1.63
CA LEU A 353 9.54 25.87 -1.86
C LEU A 353 8.10 26.25 -1.42
N PRO A 354 7.02 25.55 -1.83
CA PRO A 354 5.66 25.93 -1.40
C PRO A 354 5.44 25.69 0.09
N THR A 355 6.05 24.64 0.65
CA THR A 355 5.97 24.33 2.09
C THR A 355 6.66 25.38 2.94
N ALA A 356 7.83 25.87 2.51
CA ALA A 356 8.56 26.93 3.18
C ALA A 356 7.79 28.25 3.14
N ILE A 357 7.21 28.60 1.99
CA ILE A 357 6.37 29.78 1.84
C ILE A 357 5.13 29.69 2.74
N ALA A 358 4.40 28.56 2.71
CA ALA A 358 3.21 28.36 3.54
C ALA A 358 3.54 28.38 5.04
N GLY A 359 4.68 27.80 5.45
CA GLY A 359 5.16 27.84 6.82
C GLY A 359 5.54 29.26 7.27
N ALA A 360 6.21 30.03 6.41
CA ALA A 360 6.52 31.43 6.68
C ALA A 360 5.24 32.27 6.81
N CYS A 361 4.22 32.03 5.97
CA CYS A 361 2.91 32.68 6.08
C CYS A 361 2.17 32.29 7.37
N ALA A 362 2.25 31.04 7.82
CA ALA A 362 1.61 30.56 9.05
C ALA A 362 2.22 31.15 10.32
N ILE A 363 3.56 31.29 10.34
CA ILE A 363 4.28 31.91 11.45
C ILE A 363 4.11 33.43 11.40
N GLY A 364 4.14 34.01 10.20
CA GLY A 364 3.99 35.44 9.97
C GLY A 364 2.59 35.97 10.25
N SER A 365 1.54 35.16 10.14
CA SER A 365 0.16 35.59 10.42
C SER A 365 -0.03 36.04 11.89
N ILE A 366 0.69 35.42 12.82
CA ILE A 366 0.59 35.69 14.27
C ILE A 366 1.03 37.12 14.63
N PRO A 367 2.27 37.58 14.30
CA PRO A 367 2.65 38.96 14.56
C PRO A 367 1.83 39.94 13.70
N LEU A 368 1.44 39.54 12.48
CA LEU A 368 0.66 40.41 11.60
C LEU A 368 -0.71 40.77 12.19
N TYR A 369 -1.32 39.89 12.99
CA TYR A 369 -2.62 40.15 13.65
C TYR A 369 -2.57 41.36 14.59
N VAL A 370 -1.42 41.61 15.23
CA VAL A 370 -1.25 42.66 16.25
C VAL A 370 -0.76 43.98 15.64
N PHE A 371 0.01 43.94 14.56
CA PHE A 371 0.64 45.14 13.97
C PHE A 371 -0.08 45.70 12.74
N VAL A 372 -0.95 44.92 12.12
CA VAL A 372 -1.59 45.23 10.84
C VAL A 372 -3.09 44.94 10.97
N PRO A 373 -3.96 45.53 10.12
CA PRO A 373 -5.38 45.18 10.13
C PRO A 373 -5.57 43.66 10.06
N LYS A 374 -6.40 43.14 10.98
CA LYS A 374 -6.59 41.70 11.22
C LYS A 374 -6.91 40.89 9.96
N GLU A 375 -7.52 41.52 8.95
CA GLU A 375 -7.88 40.90 7.69
C GLU A 375 -6.66 40.29 6.97
N TRP A 376 -5.49 40.93 7.08
CA TRP A 376 -4.27 40.45 6.43
C TRP A 376 -3.74 39.15 7.07
N SER A 377 -3.87 39.01 8.38
CA SER A 377 -3.50 37.76 9.07
C SER A 377 -4.42 36.60 8.69
N THR A 378 -5.73 36.86 8.55
CA THR A 378 -6.71 35.88 8.10
C THR A 378 -6.44 35.46 6.64
N PHE A 379 -6.07 36.42 5.79
CA PHE A 379 -5.70 36.16 4.40
C PHE A 379 -4.46 35.26 4.29
N LEU A 380 -3.39 35.56 5.05
CA LEU A 380 -2.20 34.71 5.08
C LEU A 380 -2.51 33.30 5.58
N SER A 381 -3.34 33.16 6.61
CA SER A 381 -3.76 31.85 7.11
C SER A 381 -4.55 31.05 6.05
N THR A 382 -5.34 31.74 5.22
CA THR A 382 -6.09 31.11 4.12
C THR A 382 -5.15 30.64 3.00
N ILE A 383 -4.12 31.42 2.67
CA ILE A 383 -3.08 31.00 1.71
C ILE A 383 -2.36 29.74 2.21
N THR A 384 -2.00 29.69 3.49
CA THR A 384 -1.39 28.50 4.09
C THR A 384 -2.32 27.29 3.98
N GLY A 385 -3.59 27.44 4.33
CA GLY A 385 -4.60 26.39 4.21
C GLY A 385 -4.77 25.90 2.76
N ALA A 386 -4.90 26.82 1.81
CA ALA A 386 -5.01 26.48 0.39
C ALA A 386 -3.77 25.74 -0.14
N THR A 387 -2.57 26.16 0.28
CA THR A 387 -1.31 25.49 -0.08
C THR A 387 -1.26 24.08 0.52
N GLN A 388 -1.66 23.91 1.77
CA GLN A 388 -1.72 22.60 2.42
C GLN A 388 -2.73 21.66 1.72
N THR A 389 -3.92 22.15 1.39
CA THR A 389 -4.93 21.37 0.66
C THR A 389 -4.45 21.02 -0.76
N PHE A 390 -3.80 21.94 -1.46
CA PHE A 390 -3.20 21.68 -2.76
C PHE A 390 -2.14 20.58 -2.70
N MET A 391 -1.25 20.63 -1.71
CA MET A 391 -0.23 19.61 -1.48
C MET A 391 -0.84 18.25 -1.12
N ALA A 392 -1.93 18.22 -0.37
CA ALA A 392 -2.68 16.99 -0.07
C ALA A 392 -3.39 16.44 -1.33
N LEU A 393 -3.97 17.30 -2.16
CA LEU A 393 -4.59 16.89 -3.43
C LEU A 393 -3.56 16.35 -4.43
N GLN A 394 -2.38 16.98 -4.49
CA GLN A 394 -1.26 16.44 -5.27
C GLN A 394 -0.90 15.03 -4.80
N TYR A 395 -0.96 14.74 -3.51
CA TYR A 395 -0.69 13.41 -3.00
C TYR A 395 -1.72 12.34 -3.42
N PHE A 396 -3.00 12.71 -3.57
CA PHE A 396 -4.07 11.77 -3.94
C PHE A 396 -4.24 11.59 -5.46
N LEU A 397 -3.93 12.63 -6.25
CA LEU A 397 -4.17 12.64 -7.70
C LEU A 397 -2.92 12.36 -8.55
N LEU A 398 -1.72 12.39 -7.95
CA LEU A 398 -0.43 12.07 -8.57
C LEU A 398 0.29 10.95 -7.80
#